data_AF-A0A811U753-F1
#
_entry.id   AF-A0A811U753-F1
#
_cell.length_a   1.000
_cell.length_b   1.000
_cell.length_c   1.000
_cell.angle_alpha   90.00
_cell.angle_beta   90.00
_cell.angle_gamma   90.00
#
_symmetry.space_group_name_H-M   'P 1'
#
loop_
_entity.id
_entity.type
_entity.pdbx_description
1 polymer ?
#
loop_
_entity_poly.entity_id
_entity_poly.type
_entity_poly.pdbx_seq_one_letter_code
_entity_poly.pdbx_strand_id
1 'polypeptide(L)'
;MSNGPKLLLQFIGRYPPTGSKINYYGFKAEYKFIKNFGISTGRQVDDNCTFMYNSTDRKSGWFGSPNFPGYYPQNIICHYYFYGEPEERVFIRFTFFDVEGIGTCEYLTASDYVEFSNFMSTDRKYGKYCGKRDKFEIQSDGRFFRVSFYSNDRFDKTGFRALYDFQGKSSQVENTSMQSYVSSSNIVLNSFFSHNVAIIFAINFFGKCHI
;
A
#
# COMPACT_ATOMS: atom_id res chain seq x y z
N MET A 1 16.95 -3.96 17.08
CA MET A 1 17.34 -2.97 18.12
C MET A 1 17.82 -3.72 19.35
N SER A 2 18.80 -3.21 20.09
CA SER A 2 19.18 -3.84 21.37
C SER A 2 18.09 -3.57 22.39
N ASN A 3 17.48 -4.63 22.91
CA ASN A 3 16.50 -4.55 24.01
C ASN A 3 17.19 -4.53 25.39
N GLY A 4 18.53 -4.60 25.43
CA GLY A 4 19.34 -4.62 26.66
C GLY A 4 20.32 -3.45 26.77
N PRO A 5 20.90 -3.21 27.96
CA PRO A 5 21.82 -2.10 28.22
C PRO A 5 23.18 -2.23 27.51
N LYS A 6 23.40 -3.33 26.77
CA LYS A 6 24.66 -3.64 26.12
C LYS A 6 24.44 -3.86 24.63
N LEU A 7 25.17 -3.11 23.81
CA LEU A 7 25.29 -3.32 22.37
C LEU A 7 26.64 -3.99 22.11
N LEU A 8 26.65 -5.23 21.63
CA LEU A 8 27.87 -5.93 21.22
C LEU A 8 28.03 -5.80 19.71
N LEU A 9 29.10 -5.16 19.27
CA LEU A 9 29.49 -5.07 17.86
C LEU A 9 30.83 -5.79 17.69
N GLN A 10 30.85 -6.91 16.96
CA GLN A 10 32.07 -7.63 16.66
C GLN A 10 32.44 -7.45 15.19
N PHE A 11 33.62 -6.91 14.95
CA PHE A 11 34.16 -6.72 13.61
C PHE A 11 35.46 -7.52 13.50
N ILE A 12 35.51 -8.46 12.54
CA ILE A 12 36.66 -9.34 12.33
C ILE A 12 37.27 -9.01 10.97
N GLY A 13 38.43 -8.35 10.97
CA GLY A 13 39.24 -8.18 9.76
C GLY A 13 40.07 -9.44 9.48
N ARG A 14 40.26 -9.80 8.20
CA ARG A 14 41.26 -10.81 7.79
C ARG A 14 42.53 -10.13 7.28
N TYR A 15 43.68 -10.72 7.57
CA TYR A 15 44.99 -10.27 7.09
C TYR A 15 45.04 -10.18 5.56
N PRO A 16 45.79 -9.23 4.97
CA PRO A 16 45.98 -9.19 3.53
C PRO A 16 46.78 -10.43 3.06
N PRO A 17 46.51 -10.94 1.84
CA PRO A 17 47.39 -11.91 1.22
C PRO A 17 48.77 -11.28 1.01
N THR A 18 49.82 -12.04 1.28
CA THR A 18 51.22 -11.64 1.10
C THR A 18 51.46 -11.16 -0.34
N GLY A 19 51.85 -9.89 -0.52
CA GLY A 19 52.40 -9.40 -1.81
C GLY A 19 51.86 -8.06 -2.35
N SER A 20 50.82 -7.45 -1.77
CA SER A 20 50.25 -6.19 -2.30
C SER A 20 50.67 -4.95 -1.50
N LYS A 21 51.21 -3.93 -2.20
CA LYS A 21 51.67 -2.62 -1.66
C LYS A 21 50.54 -1.64 -1.29
N ILE A 22 49.29 -2.09 -1.18
CA ILE A 22 48.17 -1.25 -0.80
C ILE A 22 47.56 -1.80 0.48
N ASN A 23 47.68 -1.01 1.54
CA ASN A 23 47.35 -1.35 2.90
C ASN A 23 45.99 -0.75 3.29
N TYR A 24 44.89 -1.47 3.05
CA TYR A 24 43.65 -1.20 3.79
C TYR A 24 43.55 -2.21 4.93
N TYR A 25 43.62 -1.72 6.16
CA TYR A 25 43.50 -2.50 7.39
C TYR A 25 42.17 -2.18 8.08
N GLY A 26 41.46 -3.22 8.53
CA GLY A 26 40.40 -3.08 9.54
C GLY A 26 38.98 -2.84 9.02
N PHE A 27 38.15 -2.26 9.89
CA PHE A 27 36.74 -1.95 9.67
C PHE A 27 36.49 -0.50 10.05
N LYS A 28 35.65 0.21 9.29
CA LYS A 28 35.06 1.49 9.70
C LYS A 28 33.58 1.25 9.96
N ALA A 29 33.14 1.46 11.18
CA ALA A 29 31.74 1.34 11.56
C ALA A 29 31.24 2.69 12.07
N GLU A 30 30.08 3.10 11.59
CA GLU A 30 29.35 4.25 12.10
C GLU A 30 28.09 3.71 12.78
N TYR A 31 27.90 4.08 14.04
CA TYR A 31 26.70 3.72 14.81
C TYR A 31 25.97 4.98 15.22
N LYS A 32 24.64 4.88 15.29
CA LYS A 32 23.78 5.96 15.77
C LYS A 32 22.65 5.34 16.58
N PHE A 33 22.37 5.93 17.73
CA PHE A 33 21.15 5.60 18.48
C PHE A 33 19.98 6.21 17.73
N ILE A 34 19.13 5.34 17.20
CA ILE A 34 17.88 5.73 16.56
C ILE A 34 16.73 5.46 17.52
N LYS A 35 15.85 6.44 17.67
CA LYS A 35 14.63 6.35 18.49
C LYS A 35 13.36 6.17 17.66
N ASN A 36 13.49 6.26 16.33
CA ASN A 36 12.39 6.09 15.38
C ASN A 36 12.21 4.63 14.93
N PHE A 37 12.77 3.66 15.64
CA PHE A 37 12.59 2.24 15.36
C PHE A 37 13.01 1.80 13.94
N GLY A 38 13.84 2.59 13.25
CA GLY A 38 14.20 2.37 11.84
C GLY A 38 13.09 2.75 10.84
N ILE A 39 12.01 3.37 11.31
CA ILE A 39 10.90 3.86 10.48
C ILE A 39 11.15 5.33 10.15
N SER A 40 11.38 5.63 8.88
CA SER A 40 11.70 6.98 8.38
C SER A 40 10.48 7.72 7.80
N THR A 41 9.28 7.16 7.95
CA THR A 41 8.04 7.67 7.35
C THR A 41 7.01 8.00 8.42
N GLY A 42 6.09 8.91 8.08
CA GLY A 42 5.11 9.41 9.04
C GLY A 42 5.74 10.29 10.12
N ARG A 43 4.90 10.79 11.02
CA ARG A 43 5.31 11.57 12.19
C ARG A 43 5.27 10.69 13.42
N GLN A 44 6.40 10.51 14.10
CA GLN A 44 6.44 9.85 15.39
C GLN A 44 5.82 10.77 16.47
N VAL A 45 4.90 10.23 17.29
CA VAL A 45 4.12 11.02 18.26
C VAL A 45 4.85 11.15 19.60
N ASP A 46 5.42 10.05 20.07
CA ASP A 46 6.07 9.90 21.37
C ASP A 46 7.35 9.05 21.24
N ASP A 47 8.01 8.76 22.35
CA ASP A 47 9.17 7.86 22.37
C ASP A 47 8.78 6.38 22.16
N ASN A 48 7.48 6.06 22.04
CA ASN A 48 7.01 4.72 21.71
C ASN A 48 6.96 4.54 20.19
N CYS A 49 6.67 3.30 19.75
CA CYS A 49 6.56 2.97 18.33
C CYS A 49 5.21 3.41 17.74
N THR A 50 4.89 4.69 17.85
CA THR A 50 3.63 5.26 17.39
C THR A 50 3.85 6.30 16.30
N PHE A 51 3.28 6.05 15.12
CA PHE A 51 3.43 6.88 13.93
C PHE A 51 2.09 7.35 13.39
N MET A 52 2.02 8.61 13.01
CA MET A 52 0.85 9.23 12.37
C MET A 52 1.14 9.55 10.91
N TYR A 53 0.15 9.28 10.07
CA TYR A 53 0.11 9.60 8.65
C TYR A 53 -1.14 10.43 8.42
N ASN A 54 -0.96 11.66 7.98
CA ASN A 54 -2.07 12.57 7.72
C ASN A 54 -2.17 12.87 6.22
N SER A 55 -3.39 12.80 5.70
CA SER A 55 -3.69 13.04 4.29
C SER A 55 -3.38 14.49 3.87
N THR A 56 -3.44 15.43 4.81
CA THR A 56 -3.01 16.83 4.61
C THR A 56 -1.53 16.95 4.30
N ASP A 57 -0.71 16.09 4.90
CA ASP A 57 0.75 16.13 4.76
C ASP A 57 1.18 15.35 3.52
N ARG A 58 0.59 14.16 3.31
CA ARG A 58 0.90 13.29 2.18
C ARG A 58 -0.22 12.32 1.86
N LYS A 59 -0.74 12.39 0.62
CA LYS A 59 -1.81 11.50 0.12
C LYS A 59 -1.41 10.04 -0.01
N SER A 60 -0.16 9.75 -0.34
CA SER A 60 0.32 8.38 -0.49
C SER A 60 1.76 8.22 -0.07
N GLY A 61 2.14 6.99 0.28
CA GLY A 61 3.47 6.70 0.74
C GLY A 61 3.66 5.23 1.08
N TRP A 62 4.67 4.96 1.89
CA TRP A 62 4.94 3.63 2.38
C TRP A 62 5.24 3.67 3.88
N PHE A 63 5.06 2.52 4.51
CA PHE A 63 5.48 2.26 5.89
C PHE A 63 5.87 0.78 6.00
N GLY A 64 6.56 0.43 7.06
CA GLY A 64 6.99 -0.94 7.30
C GLY A 64 7.19 -1.20 8.77
N SER A 65 7.42 -2.47 9.09
CA SER A 65 7.83 -2.87 10.44
C SER A 65 9.14 -2.19 10.84
N PRO A 66 9.42 -2.06 12.14
CA PRO A 66 10.71 -1.60 12.63
C PRO A 66 11.88 -2.32 11.96
N ASN A 67 12.93 -1.57 11.64
CA ASN A 67 14.15 -2.02 10.96
C ASN A 67 13.99 -2.68 9.57
N PHE A 68 12.80 -2.69 8.95
CA PHE A 68 12.61 -3.25 7.61
C PHE A 68 13.64 -2.66 6.62
N PRO A 69 14.35 -3.46 5.79
CA PRO A 69 14.13 -4.89 5.49
C PRO A 69 14.87 -5.89 6.41
N GLY A 70 15.39 -5.45 7.55
CA GLY A 70 15.96 -6.31 8.59
C GLY A 70 14.91 -6.86 9.56
N TYR A 71 15.38 -7.64 10.53
CA TYR A 71 14.53 -8.22 11.56
C TYR A 71 13.91 -7.16 12.48
N TYR A 72 12.62 -7.28 12.74
CA TYR A 72 11.95 -6.43 13.72
C TYR A 72 12.38 -6.81 15.15
N PRO A 73 12.41 -5.86 16.11
CA PRO A 73 12.67 -6.16 17.51
C PRO A 73 11.55 -7.01 18.12
N GLN A 74 11.93 -7.88 19.05
CA GLN A 74 10.99 -8.59 19.94
C GLN A 74 10.41 -7.65 20.99
N ASN A 75 9.27 -8.05 21.56
CA ASN A 75 8.54 -7.36 22.63
C ASN A 75 8.18 -5.90 22.29
N ILE A 76 7.88 -5.63 21.02
CA ILE A 76 7.44 -4.32 20.56
C ILE A 76 5.98 -4.35 20.09
N ILE A 77 5.28 -3.26 20.40
CA ILE A 77 3.98 -2.94 19.85
C ILE A 77 4.13 -1.63 19.08
N CYS A 78 3.82 -1.65 17.79
CA CYS A 78 3.87 -0.48 16.92
C CYS A 78 2.48 -0.13 16.40
N HIS A 79 2.11 1.14 16.48
CA HIS A 79 0.85 1.66 15.98
C HIS A 79 1.09 2.65 14.82
N TYR A 80 0.42 2.41 13.71
CA TYR A 80 0.40 3.30 12.55
C TYR A 80 -1.03 3.83 12.39
N TYR A 81 -1.20 5.12 12.65
CA TYR A 81 -2.48 5.81 12.56
C TYR A 81 -2.58 6.61 11.27
N PHE A 82 -3.63 6.36 10.50
CA PHE A 82 -3.92 7.05 9.25
C PHE A 82 -5.13 7.95 9.45
N TYR A 83 -4.97 9.23 9.14
CA TYR A 83 -6.02 10.25 9.22
C TYR A 83 -6.24 10.85 7.84
N GLY A 84 -7.35 10.46 7.23
CA GLY A 84 -7.87 11.02 5.99
C GLY A 84 -8.70 12.29 6.22
N GLU A 85 -8.85 13.07 5.16
CA GLU A 85 -9.82 14.15 5.08
C GLU A 85 -11.26 13.62 5.00
N PRO A 86 -12.28 14.47 5.16
CA PRO A 86 -13.67 14.06 4.94
C PRO A 86 -13.85 13.34 3.59
N GLU A 87 -14.65 12.28 3.60
CA GLU A 87 -14.95 11.42 2.43
C GLU A 87 -13.80 10.58 1.87
N GLU A 88 -12.61 10.66 2.48
CA GLU A 88 -11.51 9.77 2.14
C GLU A 88 -11.60 8.43 2.84
N ARG A 89 -11.01 7.43 2.19
CA ARG A 89 -10.71 6.11 2.76
C ARG A 89 -9.22 5.82 2.59
N VAL A 90 -8.71 4.97 3.47
CA VAL A 90 -7.32 4.54 3.50
C VAL A 90 -7.23 3.19 2.81
N PHE A 91 -6.43 3.12 1.75
CA PHE A 91 -6.08 1.89 1.06
C PHE A 91 -4.66 1.51 1.43
N ILE A 92 -4.47 0.28 1.92
CA ILE A 92 -3.16 -0.23 2.31
C ILE A 92 -2.86 -1.50 1.51
N ARG A 93 -1.72 -1.50 0.82
CA ARG A 93 -1.22 -2.63 0.03
C ARG A 93 0.09 -3.14 0.61
N PHE A 94 0.08 -4.34 1.17
CA PHE A 94 1.28 -5.03 1.61
C PHE A 94 2.01 -5.59 0.40
N THR A 95 3.22 -5.08 0.17
CA THR A 95 4.09 -5.49 -0.93
C THR A 95 5.09 -6.58 -0.53
N PHE A 96 5.33 -6.71 0.77
CA PHE A 96 6.14 -7.75 1.40
C PHE A 96 5.56 -8.05 2.78
N PHE A 97 5.46 -9.33 3.13
CA PHE A 97 4.94 -9.78 4.42
C PHE A 97 5.57 -11.11 4.86
N ASP A 98 6.38 -11.04 5.90
CA ASP A 98 7.04 -12.16 6.58
C ASP A 98 7.07 -11.85 8.08
N VAL A 99 5.96 -12.14 8.75
CA VAL A 99 5.80 -11.96 10.19
C VAL A 99 5.81 -13.34 10.84
N GLU A 100 6.51 -13.51 11.96
CA GLU A 100 6.55 -14.78 12.67
C GLU A 100 5.14 -15.20 13.08
N GLY A 101 4.83 -16.48 12.94
CA GLY A 101 3.57 -17.02 13.40
C GLY A 101 3.02 -18.16 12.54
N ILE A 102 2.06 -18.86 13.11
CA ILE A 102 1.41 -20.03 12.51
C ILE A 102 -0.10 -19.99 12.71
N GLY A 103 -0.82 -20.75 11.88
CA GLY A 103 -2.27 -20.92 12.02
C GLY A 103 -3.05 -19.61 11.91
N THR A 104 -3.87 -19.32 12.92
CA THR A 104 -4.75 -18.15 13.00
C THR A 104 -4.10 -16.92 13.63
N CYS A 105 -2.78 -16.96 13.91
CA CYS A 105 -2.04 -15.83 14.46
C CYS A 105 -2.57 -15.38 15.82
N GLU A 106 -2.98 -16.36 16.63
CA GLU A 106 -3.60 -16.14 17.92
C GLU A 106 -2.56 -16.11 19.03
N TYR A 107 -2.98 -15.61 20.19
CA TYR A 107 -2.12 -15.61 21.37
C TYR A 107 -1.69 -17.03 21.76
N LEU A 108 -2.57 -18.03 21.60
CA LEU A 108 -2.30 -19.42 21.93
C LEU A 108 -1.18 -20.04 21.08
N THR A 109 -0.97 -19.55 19.85
CA THR A 109 0.12 -19.99 18.98
C THR A 109 1.41 -19.22 19.24
N ALA A 110 1.44 -18.32 20.24
CA ALA A 110 2.57 -17.45 20.55
C ALA A 110 3.14 -16.78 19.30
N SER A 111 2.24 -16.31 18.43
CA SER A 111 2.60 -15.72 17.13
C SER A 111 2.66 -14.21 17.21
N ASP A 112 3.58 -13.63 16.47
CA ASP A 112 3.53 -12.21 16.12
C ASP A 112 2.37 -11.96 15.15
N TYR A 113 1.86 -10.74 15.09
CA TYR A 113 0.78 -10.43 14.16
C TYR A 113 0.64 -8.96 13.83
N VAL A 114 0.00 -8.72 12.67
CA VAL A 114 -0.55 -7.43 12.27
C VAL A 114 -2.07 -7.49 12.38
N GLU A 115 -2.67 -6.48 13.00
CA GLU A 115 -4.12 -6.29 13.06
C GLU A 115 -4.51 -4.90 12.53
N PHE A 116 -5.79 -4.79 12.17
CA PHE A 116 -6.35 -3.62 11.51
C PHE A 116 -7.59 -3.16 12.26
N SER A 117 -7.80 -1.84 12.35
CA SER A 117 -8.99 -1.29 13.02
C SER A 117 -9.47 0.02 12.40
N ASN A 118 -10.79 0.13 12.22
CA ASN A 118 -11.45 1.40 11.88
C ASN A 118 -11.67 2.32 13.09
N PHE A 119 -11.22 1.92 14.29
CA PHE A 119 -11.44 2.63 15.54
C PHE A 119 -10.15 2.75 16.36
N MET A 120 -10.14 3.63 17.35
CA MET A 120 -9.04 3.70 18.33
C MET A 120 -8.96 2.44 19.21
N SER A 121 -10.06 1.71 19.35
CA SER A 121 -10.14 0.41 20.00
C SER A 121 -9.91 -0.73 19.01
N THR A 122 -10.01 -1.97 19.46
CA THR A 122 -9.97 -3.17 18.60
C THR A 122 -11.22 -3.25 17.72
N ASP A 123 -11.02 -3.61 16.45
CA ASP A 123 -12.07 -3.90 15.48
C ASP A 123 -12.10 -5.41 15.24
N ARG A 124 -13.28 -6.03 15.33
CA ARG A 124 -13.45 -7.48 15.11
C ARG A 124 -13.68 -7.84 13.64
N LYS A 125 -13.79 -6.84 12.76
CA LYS A 125 -14.02 -7.04 11.32
C LYS A 125 -12.85 -7.75 10.64
N TYR A 126 -11.62 -7.43 11.04
CA TYR A 126 -10.42 -7.98 10.43
C TYR A 126 -9.82 -9.06 11.32
N GLY A 127 -9.36 -10.15 10.71
CA GLY A 127 -8.54 -11.14 11.38
C GLY A 127 -7.13 -10.62 11.69
N LYS A 128 -6.36 -11.42 12.43
CA LYS A 128 -4.93 -11.21 12.63
C LYS A 128 -4.14 -11.84 11.48
N TYR A 129 -3.01 -11.22 11.13
CA TYR A 129 -2.18 -11.62 10.01
C TYR A 129 -0.75 -11.89 10.49
N CYS A 130 -0.24 -13.07 10.15
CA CYS A 130 1.11 -13.56 10.45
C CYS A 130 1.51 -14.60 9.40
N GLY A 131 2.72 -15.13 9.53
CA GLY A 131 3.36 -16.02 8.57
C GLY A 131 3.88 -15.25 7.35
N LYS A 132 4.49 -16.01 6.44
CA LYS A 132 4.86 -15.48 5.12
C LYS A 132 3.64 -15.46 4.22
N ARG A 133 3.35 -14.31 3.59
CA ARG A 133 2.18 -14.12 2.73
C ARG A 133 2.57 -13.45 1.42
N ASP A 134 1.81 -13.76 0.37
CA ASP A 134 1.83 -13.00 -0.87
C ASP A 134 1.29 -11.58 -0.66
N LYS A 135 1.36 -10.74 -1.70
CA LYS A 135 0.85 -9.37 -1.65
C LYS A 135 -0.66 -9.37 -1.41
N PHE A 136 -1.12 -8.48 -0.53
CA PHE A 136 -2.55 -8.32 -0.23
C PHE A 136 -2.90 -6.86 0.07
N GLU A 137 -4.19 -6.57 0.02
CA GLU A 137 -4.74 -5.22 0.20
C GLU A 137 -5.82 -5.22 1.28
N ILE A 138 -5.89 -4.13 2.03
CA ILE A 138 -6.93 -3.87 3.03
C ILE A 138 -7.36 -2.40 2.91
N GLN A 139 -8.66 -2.17 3.05
CA GLN A 139 -9.28 -0.86 2.94
C GLN A 139 -10.05 -0.52 4.22
N SER A 140 -9.96 0.73 4.66
CA SER A 140 -10.76 1.25 5.76
C SER A 140 -12.21 1.57 5.35
N ASP A 141 -13.11 1.61 6.32
CA ASP A 141 -14.52 1.97 6.11
C ASP A 141 -14.73 3.48 5.96
N GLY A 142 -13.86 4.27 6.59
CA GLY A 142 -13.87 5.72 6.55
C GLY A 142 -12.48 6.32 6.61
N ARG A 143 -12.41 7.60 7.00
CA ARG A 143 -11.17 8.39 6.97
C ARG A 143 -10.09 7.94 7.95
N PHE A 144 -10.46 7.22 9.01
CA PHE A 144 -9.51 6.76 10.02
C PHE A 144 -9.19 5.29 9.81
N PHE A 145 -7.92 4.93 9.98
CA PHE A 145 -7.49 3.55 10.02
C PHE A 145 -6.29 3.37 10.94
N ARG A 146 -6.25 2.27 11.67
CA ARG A 146 -5.13 1.87 12.51
C ARG A 146 -4.59 0.54 12.05
N VAL A 147 -3.28 0.49 11.83
CA VAL A 147 -2.53 -0.76 11.71
C VAL A 147 -1.71 -0.94 12.97
N SER A 148 -1.80 -2.09 13.62
CA SER A 148 -0.99 -2.40 14.80
C SER A 148 -0.16 -3.65 14.53
N PHE A 149 1.13 -3.57 14.83
CA PHE A 149 2.05 -4.70 14.79
C PHE A 149 2.43 -5.10 16.21
N TYR A 150 2.27 -6.38 16.53
CA TYR A 150 2.59 -6.97 17.82
C TYR A 150 3.67 -8.03 17.63
N SER A 151 4.74 -7.93 18.41
CA SER A 151 5.75 -8.98 18.54
C SER A 151 5.88 -9.45 19.98
N ASN A 152 6.19 -10.73 20.14
CA ASN A 152 6.42 -11.37 21.42
C ASN A 152 7.92 -11.48 21.75
N ASP A 153 8.28 -12.29 22.74
CA ASP A 153 9.63 -12.45 23.27
C ASP A 153 10.46 -13.52 22.54
N ARG A 154 9.94 -14.12 21.46
CA ARG A 154 10.54 -15.27 20.79
C ARG A 154 10.43 -15.17 19.29
N PHE A 155 11.50 -15.63 18.65
CA PHE A 155 11.66 -15.65 17.20
C PHE A 155 11.41 -14.26 16.58
N ASP A 156 11.83 -14.09 15.35
CA ASP A 156 11.57 -12.88 14.58
C ASP A 156 11.70 -13.21 13.10
N LYS A 157 11.18 -12.31 12.28
CA LYS A 157 11.24 -12.38 10.83
C LYS A 157 11.56 -11.02 10.25
N THR A 158 11.63 -10.94 8.92
CA THR A 158 12.00 -9.72 8.21
C THR A 158 10.87 -8.67 8.18
N GLY A 159 9.68 -9.02 8.66
CA GLY A 159 8.58 -8.11 8.90
C GLY A 159 7.80 -7.77 7.63
N PHE A 160 7.42 -6.51 7.46
CA PHE A 160 6.55 -6.11 6.35
C PHE A 160 6.90 -4.76 5.76
N ARG A 161 6.49 -4.58 4.50
CA ARG A 161 6.44 -3.29 3.81
C ARG A 161 5.09 -3.13 3.14
N ALA A 162 4.43 -2.01 3.43
CA ALA A 162 3.16 -1.65 2.84
C ALA A 162 3.20 -0.26 2.21
N LEU A 163 2.37 -0.08 1.19
CA LEU A 163 2.05 1.21 0.59
C LEU A 163 0.69 1.65 1.10
N TYR A 164 0.52 2.95 1.35
CA TYR A 164 -0.77 3.53 1.70
C TYR A 164 -1.16 4.60 0.70
N ASP A 165 -2.47 4.78 0.53
CA ASP A 165 -3.07 5.83 -0.30
C ASP A 165 -4.38 6.31 0.33
N PHE A 166 -4.54 7.63 0.44
CA PHE A 166 -5.77 8.28 0.85
C PHE A 166 -6.58 8.61 -0.40
N GLN A 167 -7.69 7.90 -0.60
CA GLN A 167 -8.53 8.07 -1.78
C GLN A 167 -9.87 8.66 -1.37
N GLY A 168 -10.21 9.80 -1.95
CA GLY A 168 -11.57 10.33 -1.90
C GLY A 168 -12.53 9.45 -2.70
N LYS A 169 -13.83 9.57 -2.42
CA LYS A 169 -14.83 9.08 -3.36
C LYS A 169 -14.65 9.85 -4.67
N SER A 170 -14.19 9.20 -5.74
CA SER A 170 -14.41 9.76 -7.07
C SER A 170 -15.93 9.87 -7.22
N SER A 171 -16.45 11.09 -7.41
CA SER A 171 -17.72 11.22 -8.11
C SER A 171 -17.53 10.45 -9.40
N GLN A 172 -18.21 9.31 -9.53
CA GLN A 172 -18.43 8.70 -10.82
C GLN A 172 -19.15 9.79 -11.61
N VAL A 173 -18.40 10.60 -12.37
CA VAL A 173 -18.97 11.24 -13.55
C VAL A 173 -19.30 10.05 -14.42
N GLU A 174 -20.55 9.59 -14.30
CA GLU A 174 -21.16 8.83 -15.36
C GLU A 174 -20.90 9.66 -16.61
N ASN A 175 -19.99 9.18 -17.48
CA ASN A 175 -19.88 9.68 -18.84
C ASN A 175 -21.12 9.16 -19.58
N THR A 176 -22.31 9.58 -19.15
CA THR A 176 -23.55 9.44 -19.89
C THR A 176 -23.45 10.44 -21.03
N SER A 177 -23.20 9.89 -22.22
CA SER A 177 -23.38 10.50 -23.54
C SER A 177 -22.69 11.86 -23.76
N MET A 178 -21.54 11.81 -24.44
CA MET A 178 -21.10 12.92 -25.28
C MET A 178 -22.06 13.03 -26.47
N GLN A 179 -23.22 13.65 -26.26
CA GLN A 179 -24.05 14.17 -27.34
C GLN A 179 -23.46 15.51 -27.77
N SER A 180 -23.00 15.54 -29.01
CA SER A 180 -22.46 16.68 -29.73
C SER A 180 -23.42 17.87 -29.70
N TYR A 181 -23.02 18.95 -29.02
CA TYR A 181 -23.58 20.28 -29.24
C TYR A 181 -22.63 21.07 -30.13
N VAL A 182 -22.98 21.20 -31.42
CA VAL A 182 -22.50 22.31 -32.25
C VAL A 182 -23.66 23.29 -32.36
N SER A 183 -23.50 24.46 -31.76
CA SER A 183 -24.35 25.63 -31.97
C SER A 183 -23.49 26.72 -32.58
N SER A 184 -23.88 27.26 -33.75
CA SER A 184 -23.97 28.71 -34.02
C SER A 184 -24.32 29.00 -35.49
N SER A 185 -25.53 29.56 -35.67
CA SER A 185 -25.93 30.64 -36.60
C SER A 185 -25.65 30.60 -38.12
N ASN A 186 -26.76 30.50 -38.85
CA ASN A 186 -27.12 31.02 -40.19
C ASN A 186 -26.11 31.88 -40.99
N ILE A 187 -25.75 31.41 -42.20
CA ILE A 187 -25.38 32.25 -43.36
C ILE A 187 -26.17 31.77 -44.59
N VAL A 188 -26.58 32.75 -45.39
CA VAL A 188 -27.61 32.77 -46.43
C VAL A 188 -27.14 32.20 -47.79
N LEU A 189 -28.09 31.53 -48.47
CA LEU A 189 -28.27 31.25 -49.91
C LEU A 189 -27.05 31.22 -50.85
N ASN A 190 -26.91 30.11 -51.59
CA ASN A 190 -26.94 30.18 -53.05
C ASN A 190 -27.50 28.90 -53.66
N SER A 191 -28.50 29.09 -54.53
CA SER A 191 -29.05 28.11 -55.45
C SER A 191 -27.98 27.55 -56.38
N PHE A 192 -28.10 26.30 -56.83
CA PHE A 192 -28.12 25.95 -58.26
C PHE A 192 -28.46 24.45 -58.42
N PHE A 193 -29.31 24.20 -59.41
CA PHE A 193 -29.90 22.92 -59.84
C PHE A 193 -28.85 21.86 -60.21
N SER A 194 -29.15 20.58 -59.94
CA SER A 194 -29.33 19.60 -61.02
C SER A 194 -30.05 18.35 -60.49
N HIS A 195 -31.11 17.97 -61.20
CA HIS A 195 -31.80 16.70 -61.08
C HIS A 195 -30.86 15.51 -61.38
N ASN A 196 -31.06 14.39 -60.69
CA ASN A 196 -31.47 13.15 -61.35
C ASN A 196 -32.10 12.18 -60.35
N VAL A 197 -33.25 11.66 -60.77
CA VAL A 197 -34.12 10.72 -60.08
C VAL A 197 -33.62 9.29 -60.29
N ALA A 198 -33.68 8.44 -59.26
CA ALA A 198 -33.90 7.01 -59.43
C ALA A 198 -34.63 6.46 -58.20
N ILE A 199 -35.93 6.19 -58.37
CA ILE A 199 -36.76 5.37 -57.47
C ILE A 199 -36.79 3.94 -58.06
N ILE A 200 -37.25 2.95 -57.28
CA ILE A 200 -37.94 1.69 -57.66
C ILE A 200 -37.03 0.44 -57.84
N PHE A 201 -37.32 -0.80 -57.38
CA PHE A 201 -38.39 -1.43 -56.57
C PHE A 201 -37.81 -2.69 -55.89
N ALA A 202 -38.45 -3.12 -54.80
CA ALA A 202 -38.25 -4.42 -54.16
C ALA A 202 -38.84 -5.58 -54.99
N ILE A 203 -38.20 -6.75 -54.96
CA ILE A 203 -38.77 -8.02 -55.44
C ILE A 203 -38.65 -9.05 -54.30
N ASN A 204 -39.79 -9.51 -53.81
CA ASN A 204 -39.93 -10.65 -52.89
C ASN A 204 -39.97 -11.95 -53.71
N PHE A 205 -39.23 -12.98 -53.28
CA PHE A 205 -39.41 -14.35 -53.75
C PHE A 205 -40.05 -15.20 -52.64
N PHE A 206 -41.28 -15.66 -52.88
CA PHE A 206 -41.89 -16.81 -52.22
C PHE A 206 -41.87 -17.98 -53.21
N GLY A 207 -41.44 -19.16 -52.78
CA GLY A 207 -41.52 -20.38 -53.57
C GLY A 207 -41.39 -21.63 -52.72
N LYS A 208 -42.52 -22.19 -52.30
CA LYS A 208 -42.69 -23.61 -51.94
C LYS A 208 -43.15 -24.35 -53.19
N CYS A 209 -42.64 -25.56 -53.43
CA CYS A 209 -43.36 -26.60 -54.16
C CYS A 209 -43.05 -27.98 -53.57
N HIS A 210 -44.13 -28.73 -53.38
CA HIS A 210 -44.22 -30.11 -52.89
C HIS A 210 -44.97 -30.86 -54.00
N ILE A 211 -44.43 -31.96 -54.51
CA ILE A 211 -45.14 -33.16 -54.96
C ILE A 211 -44.24 -34.33 -54.56
#